data_AF-A0A2S6CIM2-F1
#
_entry.id   AF-A0A2S6CIM2-F1
#
_cell.length_a   1.000
_cell.length_b   1.000
_cell.length_c   1.000
_cell.angle_alpha   90.00
_cell.angle_beta   90.00
_cell.angle_gamma   90.00
#
_symmetry.space_group_name_H-M   'P 1'
#
loop_
_entity.id
_entity.type
_entity.pdbx_description
1 polymer ?
#
loop_
_entity_poly.entity_id
_entity_poly.type
_entity_poly.pdbx_seq_one_letter_code
_entity_poly.pdbx_strand_id
1 'polypeptide(L)'
;MGQASRAALLFLPRGPLLHDPQHDALNITTLRSTLACPVIQVHYRYGEEHKFPGPLFDVAAAYDWVVTNVFTSSRSSREPAAKIAVCGELLGGTLASTLALTECRLKEPAAVVAAAVNNPVLNWVDFEATPGDIEMPRGGTVSRLSTHEICETRRLLFRNAADYFDPFASPILFFRAAGSRVPSPERDVMQKMSEMDELIQAEQDQFLPAGSNSEILPAIDGASMRKSSRRFPSKSLALRLPQFSLCTGVDSELTEQATEFRRLLLKSIERQNKTKSPRFREVERMSSLNPEHLVLQDEVKGLGLWNESAEARQRMQDTAYWLADALRD
;
A
#
# COMPACT_ATOMS: atom_id res chain seq x y z
N MET A 1 4.84 -33.77 -7.60
CA MET A 1 5.80 -32.76 -7.08
C MET A 1 5.62 -31.51 -7.92
N GLY A 2 4.99 -30.47 -7.38
CA GLY A 2 4.75 -29.21 -8.11
C GLY A 2 6.06 -28.47 -8.36
N GLN A 3 6.20 -27.91 -9.55
CA GLN A 3 7.36 -27.13 -9.96
C GLN A 3 7.45 -25.88 -9.07
N ALA A 4 8.57 -25.70 -8.39
CA ALA A 4 8.78 -24.58 -7.47
C ALA A 4 8.80 -23.25 -8.23
N SER A 5 7.98 -22.28 -7.81
CA SER A 5 8.00 -20.93 -8.38
C SER A 5 9.01 -20.05 -7.66
N ARG A 6 9.71 -19.17 -8.38
CA ARG A 6 10.53 -18.08 -7.81
C ARG A 6 9.85 -16.72 -7.90
N ALA A 7 8.64 -16.69 -8.43
CA ALA A 7 7.83 -15.50 -8.56
C ALA A 7 6.40 -15.75 -8.06
N ALA A 8 5.73 -14.73 -7.56
CA ALA A 8 4.29 -14.79 -7.25
C ALA A 8 3.65 -13.43 -7.44
N LEU A 9 2.36 -13.42 -7.72
CA LEU A 9 1.55 -12.21 -7.77
C LEU A 9 0.52 -12.24 -6.65
N LEU A 10 0.49 -11.20 -5.82
CA LEU A 10 -0.60 -10.93 -4.87
C LEU A 10 -1.62 -9.99 -5.53
N PHE A 11 -2.87 -10.42 -5.65
CA PHE A 11 -3.98 -9.59 -6.10
C PHE A 11 -4.83 -9.16 -4.90
N LEU A 12 -4.98 -7.85 -4.72
CA LEU A 12 -5.75 -7.22 -3.65
C LEU A 12 -7.02 -6.59 -4.24
N PRO A 13 -8.22 -7.16 -3.98
CA PRO A 13 -9.51 -6.65 -4.44
C PRO A 13 -9.79 -5.19 -4.04
N ARG A 14 -10.84 -4.59 -4.60
CA ARG A 14 -11.24 -3.18 -4.35
C ARG A 14 -11.56 -2.82 -2.90
N GLY A 15 -11.95 -3.79 -2.09
CA GLY A 15 -12.52 -3.54 -0.76
C GLY A 15 -13.98 -3.08 -0.84
N PRO A 16 -14.46 -2.21 0.07
CA PRO A 16 -15.88 -1.88 0.20
C PRO A 16 -16.41 -0.92 -0.88
N LEU A 17 -15.54 -0.10 -1.46
CA LEU A 17 -15.93 0.94 -2.41
C LEU A 17 -16.07 0.36 -3.81
N LEU A 18 -17.25 0.54 -4.43
CA LEU A 18 -17.57 0.02 -5.77
C LEU A 18 -17.22 -1.47 -5.93
N HIS A 19 -17.48 -2.25 -4.87
CA HIS A 19 -17.20 -3.67 -4.81
C HIS A 19 -18.05 -4.46 -5.79
N ASP A 20 -17.40 -5.32 -6.58
CA ASP A 20 -18.08 -6.27 -7.45
C ASP A 20 -17.21 -7.53 -7.62
N PRO A 21 -17.64 -8.68 -7.06
CA PRO A 21 -16.90 -9.93 -7.18
C PRO A 21 -16.70 -10.42 -8.61
N GLN A 22 -17.59 -10.06 -9.56
CA GLN A 22 -17.47 -10.48 -10.95
C GLN A 22 -16.29 -9.78 -11.62
N HIS A 23 -16.09 -8.50 -11.35
CA HIS A 23 -14.93 -7.77 -11.82
C HIS A 23 -13.62 -8.38 -11.31
N ASP A 24 -13.56 -8.75 -10.03
CA ASP A 24 -12.39 -9.41 -9.45
C ASP A 24 -12.11 -10.76 -10.10
N ALA A 25 -13.15 -11.57 -10.36
CA ALA A 25 -13.01 -12.85 -11.05
C ALA A 25 -12.47 -12.69 -12.50
N LEU A 26 -12.95 -11.67 -13.22
CA LEU A 26 -12.42 -11.33 -14.56
C LEU A 26 -10.96 -10.89 -14.49
N ASN A 27 -10.59 -10.07 -13.51
CA ASN A 27 -9.21 -9.62 -13.29
C ASN A 27 -8.28 -10.81 -13.02
N ILE A 28 -8.67 -11.72 -12.14
CA ILE A 28 -7.90 -12.92 -11.83
C ILE A 28 -7.77 -13.84 -13.04
N THR A 29 -8.82 -13.97 -13.84
CA THR A 29 -8.77 -14.76 -15.08
C THR A 29 -7.71 -14.22 -16.04
N THR A 30 -7.69 -12.91 -16.28
CA THR A 30 -6.68 -12.25 -17.11
C THR A 30 -5.26 -12.37 -16.54
N LEU A 31 -5.09 -12.22 -15.21
CA LEU A 31 -3.79 -12.39 -14.56
C LEU A 31 -3.29 -13.83 -14.73
N ARG A 32 -4.13 -14.82 -14.45
CA ARG A 32 -3.77 -16.24 -14.54
C ARG A 32 -3.46 -16.69 -15.97
N SER A 33 -4.11 -16.12 -16.98
CA SER A 33 -3.82 -16.45 -18.38
C SER A 33 -2.51 -15.84 -18.89
N THR A 34 -2.02 -14.78 -18.23
CA THR A 34 -0.88 -13.99 -18.71
C THR A 34 0.40 -14.29 -17.93
N LEU A 35 0.32 -14.44 -16.61
CA LEU A 35 1.49 -14.67 -15.75
C LEU A 35 1.85 -16.15 -15.67
N ALA A 36 3.15 -16.45 -15.79
CA ALA A 36 3.69 -17.79 -15.63
C ALA A 36 3.93 -18.20 -14.15
N CYS A 37 3.43 -17.40 -13.20
CA CYS A 37 3.61 -17.62 -11.77
C CYS A 37 2.25 -17.77 -11.05
N PRO A 38 2.23 -18.31 -9.81
CA PRO A 38 1.03 -18.33 -9.00
C PRO A 38 0.44 -16.93 -8.80
N VAL A 39 -0.88 -16.82 -8.96
CA VAL A 39 -1.67 -15.62 -8.66
C VAL A 39 -2.49 -15.92 -7.40
N ILE A 40 -2.27 -15.15 -6.34
CA ILE A 40 -2.90 -15.32 -5.03
C ILE A 40 -3.83 -14.12 -4.81
N GLN A 41 -5.14 -14.36 -4.82
CA GLN A 41 -6.12 -13.38 -4.37
C GLN A 41 -6.16 -13.36 -2.84
N VAL A 42 -5.96 -12.20 -2.25
CA VAL A 42 -6.04 -12.03 -0.79
C VAL A 42 -7.43 -11.53 -0.42
N HIS A 43 -8.20 -12.36 0.27
CA HIS A 43 -9.50 -12.00 0.84
C HIS A 43 -9.31 -11.35 2.22
N TYR A 44 -8.71 -10.16 2.22
CA TYR A 44 -8.52 -9.39 3.45
C TYR A 44 -9.86 -8.91 4.00
N ARG A 45 -10.00 -8.88 5.32
CA ARG A 45 -11.22 -8.41 6.00
C ARG A 45 -11.27 -6.88 5.98
N TYR A 46 -12.47 -6.33 5.92
CA TYR A 46 -12.75 -4.90 6.07
C TYR A 46 -14.20 -4.71 6.52
N GLY A 47 -14.54 -3.52 7.02
CA GLY A 47 -15.90 -3.16 7.44
C GLY A 47 -15.98 -2.78 8.92
N GLU A 48 -17.21 -2.62 9.44
CA GLU A 48 -17.44 -2.19 10.82
C GLU A 48 -16.78 -3.10 11.86
N GLU A 49 -16.81 -4.41 11.65
CA GLU A 49 -16.20 -5.41 12.54
C GLU A 49 -14.67 -5.51 12.36
N HIS A 50 -14.15 -5.05 11.22
CA HIS A 50 -12.77 -5.25 10.77
C HIS A 50 -12.18 -3.94 10.25
N LYS A 51 -12.17 -2.92 11.12
CA LYS A 51 -11.56 -1.62 10.86
C LYS A 51 -10.03 -1.72 10.79
N PHE A 52 -9.37 -0.71 10.22
CA PHE A 52 -7.92 -0.55 10.28
C PHE A 52 -7.41 -0.66 11.73
N PRO A 53 -6.24 -1.29 11.95
CA PRO A 53 -5.31 -1.86 10.97
C PRO A 53 -5.61 -3.31 10.53
N GLY A 54 -6.80 -3.87 10.79
CA GLY A 54 -7.15 -5.26 10.47
C GLY A 54 -6.83 -5.70 9.02
N PRO A 55 -7.32 -5.00 7.98
CA PRO A 55 -7.02 -5.33 6.58
C PRO A 55 -5.51 -5.40 6.27
N LEU A 56 -4.71 -4.53 6.90
CA LEU A 56 -3.26 -4.49 6.72
C LEU A 56 -2.60 -5.76 7.26
N PHE A 57 -3.02 -6.20 8.45
CA PHE A 57 -2.49 -7.42 9.06
C PHE A 57 -2.86 -8.67 8.26
N ASP A 58 -4.05 -8.71 7.66
CA ASP A 58 -4.44 -9.82 6.78
C ASP A 58 -3.56 -9.89 5.53
N VAL A 59 -3.24 -8.75 4.91
CA VAL A 59 -2.35 -8.69 3.75
C VAL A 59 -0.90 -9.05 4.12
N ALA A 60 -0.41 -8.58 5.27
CA ALA A 60 0.92 -8.95 5.77
C ALA A 60 1.00 -10.46 6.06
N ALA A 61 0.00 -11.03 6.72
CA ALA A 61 -0.07 -12.47 6.99
C ALA A 61 -0.12 -13.30 5.68
N ALA A 62 -0.85 -12.81 4.67
CA ALA A 62 -0.87 -13.45 3.36
C ALA A 62 0.50 -13.39 2.65
N TYR A 63 1.20 -12.25 2.75
CA TYR A 63 2.58 -12.12 2.27
C TYR A 63 3.50 -13.14 2.95
N ASP A 64 3.51 -13.19 4.28
CA ASP A 64 4.35 -14.13 5.05
C ASP A 64 4.04 -15.59 4.71
N TRP A 65 2.76 -15.90 4.53
CA TRP A 65 2.32 -17.23 4.09
C TRP A 65 2.87 -17.57 2.71
N VAL A 66 2.82 -16.64 1.74
CA VAL A 66 3.38 -16.85 0.40
C VAL A 66 4.89 -17.04 0.46
N VAL A 67 5.61 -16.21 1.23
CA VAL A 67 7.06 -16.34 1.41
C VAL A 67 7.42 -17.72 1.96
N THR A 68 6.66 -18.21 2.92
CA THR A 68 6.92 -19.48 3.61
C THR A 68 6.52 -20.71 2.78
N ASN A 69 5.42 -20.63 2.04
CA ASN A 69 4.78 -21.82 1.46
C ASN A 69 4.87 -21.92 -0.07
N VAL A 70 5.00 -20.79 -0.79
CA VAL A 70 5.04 -20.79 -2.26
C VAL A 70 6.47 -20.87 -2.78
N PHE A 71 7.42 -20.24 -2.10
CA PHE A 71 8.82 -20.22 -2.52
C PHE A 71 9.61 -21.33 -1.86
N THR A 72 10.36 -22.09 -2.68
CA THR A 72 11.34 -23.04 -2.13
C THR A 72 12.55 -22.27 -1.62
N SER A 73 12.74 -22.27 -0.31
CA SER A 73 13.96 -21.77 0.31
C SER A 73 15.12 -22.74 0.05
N SER A 74 15.87 -22.53 -1.04
CA SER A 74 17.25 -23.02 -1.10
C SER A 74 18.04 -22.20 -0.08
N ARG A 75 18.44 -22.83 1.03
CA ARG A 75 19.13 -22.18 2.16
C ARG A 75 20.55 -21.70 1.82
N SER A 76 20.90 -21.63 0.54
CA SER A 76 22.16 -21.05 0.09
C SER A 76 22.05 -19.52 0.19
N SER A 77 22.92 -18.92 1.00
CA SER A 77 23.04 -17.45 1.18
C SER A 77 23.39 -16.68 -0.11
N ARG A 78 23.48 -17.35 -1.26
CA ARG A 78 23.89 -16.77 -2.55
C ARG A 78 22.77 -16.63 -3.57
N GLU A 79 21.57 -17.13 -3.28
CA GLU A 79 20.45 -17.00 -4.22
C GLU A 79 19.74 -15.65 -4.07
N PRO A 80 19.31 -15.01 -5.17
CA PRO A 80 18.55 -13.77 -5.10
C PRO A 80 17.17 -14.02 -4.48
N ALA A 81 16.62 -13.01 -3.81
CA ALA A 81 15.27 -13.05 -3.26
C ALA A 81 14.25 -13.51 -4.31
N ALA A 82 13.27 -14.31 -3.88
CA ALA A 82 12.09 -14.58 -4.69
C ALA A 82 11.33 -13.27 -4.95
N LYS A 83 10.73 -13.17 -6.13
CA LYS A 83 10.12 -11.93 -6.60
C LYS A 83 8.61 -11.96 -6.35
N ILE A 84 8.10 -11.02 -5.59
CA ILE A 84 6.66 -10.81 -5.45
C ILE A 84 6.29 -9.56 -6.24
N ALA A 85 5.26 -9.68 -7.08
CA ALA A 85 4.54 -8.50 -7.55
C ALA A 85 3.24 -8.40 -6.75
N VAL A 86 2.74 -7.17 -6.58
CA VAL A 86 1.44 -6.91 -6.00
C VAL A 86 0.63 -6.06 -6.95
N CYS A 87 -0.67 -6.34 -7.06
CA CYS A 87 -1.59 -5.45 -7.75
C CYS A 87 -2.88 -5.28 -6.97
N GLY A 88 -3.48 -4.10 -7.07
CA GLY A 88 -4.72 -3.80 -6.36
C GLY A 88 -5.38 -2.52 -6.81
N GLU A 89 -6.67 -2.39 -6.48
CA GLU A 89 -7.50 -1.27 -6.88
C GLU A 89 -8.18 -0.63 -5.66
N LEU A 90 -8.41 0.69 -5.64
CA LEU A 90 -9.05 1.39 -4.51
C LEU A 90 -8.38 1.07 -3.15
N LEU A 91 -9.09 0.44 -2.19
CA LEU A 91 -8.52 0.03 -0.91
C LEU A 91 -7.42 -1.04 -1.09
N GLY A 92 -7.61 -1.96 -2.04
CA GLY A 92 -6.57 -2.91 -2.44
C GLY A 92 -5.34 -2.20 -3.00
N GLY A 93 -5.54 -1.07 -3.68
CA GLY A 93 -4.46 -0.20 -4.16
C GLY A 93 -3.70 0.47 -3.01
N THR A 94 -4.40 0.90 -1.95
CA THR A 94 -3.78 1.37 -0.70
C THR A 94 -2.90 0.30 -0.08
N LEU A 95 -3.46 -0.89 0.14
CA LEU A 95 -2.78 -2.02 0.78
C LEU A 95 -1.59 -2.50 -0.06
N ALA A 96 -1.74 -2.55 -1.39
CA ALA A 96 -0.68 -2.91 -2.33
C ALA A 96 0.47 -1.90 -2.28
N SER A 97 0.14 -0.61 -2.23
CA SER A 97 1.14 0.46 -2.10
C SER A 97 1.90 0.33 -0.79
N THR A 98 1.21 0.17 0.34
CA THR A 98 1.87 -0.02 1.64
C THR A 98 2.78 -1.25 1.65
N LEU A 99 2.27 -2.41 1.22
CA LEU A 99 3.05 -3.65 1.17
C LEU A 99 4.29 -3.49 0.28
N ALA A 100 4.16 -2.85 -0.87
CA ALA A 100 5.29 -2.58 -1.77
C ALA A 100 6.34 -1.65 -1.15
N LEU A 101 5.93 -0.68 -0.32
CA LEU A 101 6.85 0.21 0.38
C LEU A 101 7.57 -0.48 1.54
N THR A 102 6.95 -1.46 2.20
CA THR A 102 7.48 -2.07 3.44
C THR A 102 8.21 -3.39 3.20
N GLU A 103 7.79 -4.17 2.20
CA GLU A 103 8.28 -5.52 1.92
C GLU A 103 9.22 -5.60 0.69
N CYS A 104 9.82 -4.48 0.30
CA CYS A 104 10.80 -4.41 -0.80
C CYS A 104 12.25 -4.66 -0.32
N ARG A 105 12.45 -5.73 0.45
CA ARG A 105 13.73 -6.09 1.10
C ARG A 105 14.48 -7.16 0.31
N LEU A 106 15.36 -6.75 -0.61
CA LEU A 106 16.11 -7.68 -1.48
C LEU A 106 17.05 -8.68 -0.76
N LYS A 107 17.29 -8.50 0.54
CA LYS A 107 18.13 -9.40 1.35
C LYS A 107 17.31 -10.49 2.07
N GLU A 108 15.99 -10.38 2.06
CA GLU A 108 15.09 -11.35 2.63
C GLU A 108 14.77 -12.46 1.62
N PRO A 109 14.17 -13.59 2.04
CA PRO A 109 13.86 -14.71 1.15
C PRO A 109 12.99 -14.33 -0.05
N ALA A 110 12.15 -13.30 0.11
CA ALA A 110 11.37 -12.70 -0.96
C ALA A 110 11.32 -11.18 -0.80
N ALA A 111 11.02 -10.49 -1.89
CA ALA A 111 10.82 -9.04 -1.89
C ALA A 111 9.71 -8.66 -2.87
N VAL A 112 8.93 -7.64 -2.52
CA VAL A 112 8.07 -6.97 -3.50
C VAL A 112 8.96 -6.19 -4.47
N VAL A 113 8.90 -6.52 -5.75
CA VAL A 113 9.72 -5.91 -6.83
C VAL A 113 8.90 -5.05 -7.78
N ALA A 114 7.58 -5.24 -7.81
CA ALA A 114 6.66 -4.49 -8.65
C ALA A 114 5.29 -4.29 -7.96
N ALA A 115 4.70 -3.12 -8.15
CA ALA A 115 3.36 -2.76 -7.68
C ALA A 115 2.55 -2.13 -8.82
N ALA A 116 1.44 -2.75 -9.22
CA ALA A 116 0.48 -2.15 -10.15
C ALA A 116 -0.80 -1.75 -9.41
N VAL A 117 -1.08 -0.45 -9.31
CA VAL A 117 -2.18 0.07 -8.51
C VAL A 117 -3.12 0.93 -9.35
N ASN A 118 -4.42 0.62 -9.29
CA ASN A 118 -5.46 1.35 -10.04
C ASN A 118 -6.36 2.14 -9.10
N ASN A 119 -6.56 3.43 -9.37
CA ASN A 119 -7.30 4.35 -8.51
C ASN A 119 -7.00 4.16 -7.01
N PRO A 120 -5.72 4.11 -6.57
CA PRO A 120 -5.42 3.85 -5.16
C PRO A 120 -5.82 5.04 -4.28
N VAL A 121 -6.37 4.77 -3.09
CA VAL A 121 -6.48 5.80 -2.05
C VAL A 121 -5.16 5.86 -1.28
N LEU A 122 -4.33 6.85 -1.58
CA LEU A 122 -2.97 7.02 -1.06
C LEU A 122 -2.89 7.98 0.12
N ASN A 123 -3.94 8.78 0.33
CA ASN A 123 -4.10 9.69 1.46
C ASN A 123 -5.56 9.77 1.93
N TRP A 124 -5.84 9.28 3.15
CA TRP A 124 -7.18 9.37 3.76
C TRP A 124 -7.44 10.68 4.52
N VAL A 125 -6.41 11.52 4.67
CA VAL A 125 -6.48 12.75 5.47
C VAL A 125 -7.26 13.86 4.75
N ASP A 126 -7.02 14.05 3.45
CA ASP A 126 -7.41 15.28 2.72
C ASP A 126 -8.87 15.28 2.23
N PHE A 127 -9.70 14.32 2.68
CA PHE A 127 -11.12 14.28 2.33
C PHE A 127 -11.95 15.03 3.38
N GLU A 128 -12.55 16.14 3.00
CA GLU A 128 -13.55 16.85 3.80
C GLU A 128 -14.89 16.86 3.06
N ALA A 129 -15.95 16.37 3.70
CA ALA A 129 -17.29 16.51 3.16
C ALA A 129 -17.84 17.87 3.62
N THR A 130 -18.06 18.80 2.70
CA THR A 130 -18.73 20.05 3.02
C THR A 130 -20.21 19.77 3.34
N PRO A 131 -20.76 20.29 4.45
CA PRO A 131 -22.20 20.20 4.73
C PRO A 131 -22.95 21.11 3.72
N GLY A 132 -23.22 20.58 2.54
CA GLY A 132 -23.78 21.36 1.42
C GLY A 132 -23.77 20.61 0.09
N ASP A 133 -22.85 19.64 -0.09
CA ASP A 133 -22.75 18.87 -1.34
C ASP A 133 -23.79 17.75 -1.49
N ILE A 134 -24.89 17.83 -0.73
CA ILE A 134 -26.09 17.01 -0.96
C ILE A 134 -26.90 17.62 -2.11
N GLU A 135 -26.25 17.92 -3.23
CA GLU A 135 -26.97 18.00 -4.49
C GLU A 135 -27.14 16.58 -5.01
N MET A 136 -28.26 15.95 -4.65
CA MET A 136 -28.72 14.75 -5.33
C MET A 136 -28.77 15.06 -6.84
N PRO A 137 -27.99 14.38 -7.70
CA PRO A 137 -28.02 14.66 -9.12
C PRO A 137 -29.41 14.32 -9.65
N ARG A 138 -30.18 15.36 -9.96
CA ARG A 138 -31.45 15.23 -10.67
C ARG A 138 -31.14 14.82 -12.10
N GLY A 139 -31.21 13.51 -12.36
CA GLY A 139 -31.23 12.95 -13.71
C GLY A 139 -29.88 12.99 -14.42
N GLY A 140 -29.10 11.93 -14.26
CA GLY A 140 -27.92 11.65 -15.07
C GLY A 140 -26.99 10.68 -14.35
N THR A 141 -26.80 9.48 -14.91
CA THR A 141 -25.85 8.48 -14.42
C THR A 141 -24.43 9.02 -14.59
N VAL A 142 -23.94 9.80 -13.63
CA VAL A 142 -22.55 10.25 -13.59
C VAL A 142 -21.81 9.34 -12.63
N SER A 143 -21.15 8.32 -13.18
CA SER A 143 -20.22 7.45 -12.46
C SER A 143 -18.97 8.24 -12.06
N ARG A 144 -19.04 9.00 -10.96
CA ARG A 144 -17.90 9.65 -10.31
C ARG A 144 -17.70 9.00 -8.94
N LEU A 145 -16.44 8.74 -8.57
CA LEU A 145 -16.06 8.43 -7.18
C LEU A 145 -16.20 9.75 -6.43
N SER A 146 -17.34 9.94 -5.76
CA SER A 146 -17.61 11.20 -5.07
C SER A 146 -16.81 11.29 -3.77
N THR A 147 -16.40 12.52 -3.39
CA THR A 147 -15.83 12.78 -2.06
C THR A 147 -16.70 12.21 -0.94
N HIS A 148 -18.03 12.23 -1.13
CA HIS A 148 -19.00 11.68 -0.19
C HIS A 148 -18.84 10.16 0.01
N GLU A 149 -18.78 9.37 -1.07
CA GLU A 149 -18.58 7.91 -0.97
C GLU A 149 -17.25 7.55 -0.32
N ILE A 150 -16.20 8.33 -0.60
CA ILE A 150 -14.89 8.16 0.05
C ILE A 150 -15.01 8.47 1.56
N CYS A 151 -15.72 9.53 1.94
CA CYS A 151 -15.95 9.87 3.35
C CYS A 151 -16.77 8.81 4.09
N GLU A 152 -17.80 8.24 3.47
CA GLU A 152 -18.59 7.14 4.05
C GLU A 152 -17.72 5.89 4.21
N THR A 153 -16.97 5.53 3.18
CA THR A 153 -16.00 4.42 3.23
C THR A 153 -14.97 4.64 4.33
N ARG A 154 -14.52 5.88 4.52
CA ARG A 154 -13.59 6.24 5.59
C ARG A 154 -14.19 6.01 6.98
N ARG A 155 -15.48 6.31 7.20
CA ARG A 155 -16.17 5.99 8.48
C ARG A 155 -16.28 4.49 8.71
N LEU A 156 -16.57 3.74 7.65
CA LEU A 156 -16.65 2.28 7.67
C LEU A 156 -15.30 1.65 8.06
N LEU A 157 -14.20 2.14 7.49
CA LEU A 157 -12.89 1.52 7.57
C LEU A 157 -12.08 1.87 8.82
N PHE A 158 -12.31 3.01 9.46
CA PHE A 158 -11.45 3.51 10.53
C PHE A 158 -12.21 3.69 11.84
N ARG A 159 -11.51 3.58 12.97
CA ARG A 159 -12.11 3.74 14.30
C ARG A 159 -12.23 5.21 14.67
N ASN A 160 -11.23 6.00 14.31
CA ASN A 160 -11.17 7.42 14.59
C ASN A 160 -10.41 8.17 13.49
N ALA A 161 -10.55 9.50 13.47
CA ALA A 161 -9.92 10.33 12.44
C ALA A 161 -8.39 10.43 12.55
N ALA A 162 -7.79 10.09 13.71
CA ALA A 162 -6.33 10.06 13.85
C ALA A 162 -5.72 8.87 13.09
N ASP A 163 -6.48 7.80 12.87
CA ASP A 163 -6.03 6.62 12.14
C ASP A 163 -5.73 6.92 10.65
N TYR A 164 -6.34 7.96 10.07
CA TYR A 164 -6.06 8.40 8.69
C TYR A 164 -4.60 8.84 8.51
N PHE A 165 -3.97 9.28 9.60
CA PHE A 165 -2.60 9.81 9.64
C PHE A 165 -1.56 8.71 9.84
N ASP A 166 -1.96 7.44 9.87
CA ASP A 166 -1.04 6.31 9.86
C ASP A 166 -0.44 6.17 8.44
N PRO A 167 0.90 6.19 8.27
CA PRO A 167 1.54 5.94 6.98
C PRO A 167 1.19 4.59 6.33
N PHE A 168 0.81 3.58 7.12
CA PHE A 168 0.38 2.29 6.59
C PHE A 168 -1.05 2.33 6.02
N ALA A 169 -1.89 3.24 6.52
CA ALA A 169 -3.21 3.51 5.95
C ALA A 169 -3.15 4.54 4.80
N SER A 170 -2.27 5.54 4.93
CA SER A 170 -2.05 6.61 3.95
C SER A 170 -0.60 6.57 3.44
N PRO A 171 -0.28 5.71 2.45
CA PRO A 171 1.07 5.46 1.96
C PRO A 171 1.89 6.71 1.59
N ILE A 172 1.23 7.80 1.19
CA ILE A 172 1.94 9.05 0.85
C ILE A 172 2.71 9.64 2.05
N LEU A 173 2.26 9.34 3.28
CA LEU A 173 2.84 9.85 4.51
C LEU A 173 4.19 9.21 4.87
N PHE A 174 4.59 8.13 4.19
CA PHE A 174 5.98 7.65 4.26
C PHE A 174 6.96 8.72 3.72
N PHE A 175 6.54 9.52 2.74
CA PHE A 175 7.42 10.46 2.04
C PHE A 175 7.29 11.91 2.51
N ARG A 176 6.15 12.28 3.09
CA ARG A 176 5.87 13.65 3.54
C ARG A 176 5.07 13.68 4.83
N ALA A 177 4.98 14.86 5.45
CA ALA A 177 4.06 15.08 6.56
C ALA A 177 2.64 15.28 6.00
N ALA A 178 1.63 15.03 6.83
CA ALA A 178 0.23 15.24 6.45
C ALA A 178 -0.08 16.72 6.15
N GLY A 179 0.60 17.65 6.82
CA GLY A 179 0.38 19.09 6.63
C GLY A 179 -0.75 19.68 7.47
N SER A 180 -1.57 18.82 8.09
CA SER A 180 -2.62 19.19 9.04
C SER A 180 -2.35 18.63 10.45
N ARG A 181 -3.11 19.11 11.44
CA ARG A 181 -3.01 18.61 12.82
C ARG A 181 -3.75 17.28 12.93
N VAL A 182 -3.13 16.32 13.63
CA VAL A 182 -3.79 15.05 13.95
C VAL A 182 -4.91 15.33 14.96
N PRO A 183 -6.17 14.95 14.67
CA PRO A 183 -7.26 15.07 15.63
C PRO A 183 -6.95 14.33 16.92
N SER A 184 -7.28 14.91 18.07
CA SER A 184 -7.19 14.19 19.34
C SER A 184 -8.25 13.09 19.36
N PRO A 185 -7.90 11.88 19.81
CA PRO A 185 -8.88 10.80 19.96
C PRO A 185 -9.98 11.24 20.94
N GLU A 186 -11.20 10.76 20.70
CA GLU A 186 -12.32 11.00 21.61
C GLU A 186 -12.01 10.46 23.01
N ARG A 187 -12.59 11.07 24.06
CA ARG A 187 -12.24 10.77 25.46
C ARG A 187 -12.37 9.29 25.81
N ASP A 188 -13.41 8.62 25.31
CA ASP A 188 -13.65 7.19 25.56
C ASP A 188 -12.58 6.30 24.91
N VAL A 189 -12.06 6.70 23.75
CA VAL A 189 -10.95 6.00 23.08
C VAL A 189 -9.64 6.24 23.84
N MET A 190 -9.41 7.48 24.29
CA MET A 190 -8.23 7.83 25.10
C MET A 190 -8.19 7.04 26.41
N GLN A 191 -9.35 6.82 27.04
CA GLN A 191 -9.47 6.02 28.25
C GLN A 191 -9.16 4.53 27.99
N LYS A 192 -9.72 3.94 26.93
CA LYS A 192 -9.42 2.55 26.53
C LYS A 192 -7.96 2.35 26.12
N MET A 193 -7.34 3.35 25.49
CA MET A 193 -5.91 3.32 25.16
C MET A 193 -5.07 3.35 26.44
N SER A 194 -5.40 4.20 27.41
CA SER A 194 -4.74 4.24 28.71
C SER A 194 -4.83 2.90 29.43
N GLU A 195 -6.01 2.26 29.44
CA GLU A 195 -6.20 0.93 30.04
C GLU A 195 -5.38 -0.16 29.34
N MET A 196 -5.27 -0.10 28.01
CA MET A 196 -4.45 -1.04 27.23
C MET A 196 -2.95 -0.82 27.46
N ASP A 197 -2.50 0.43 27.53
CA ASP A 197 -1.11 0.77 27.81
C ASP A 197 -0.72 0.31 29.23
N GLU A 198 -1.62 0.46 30.20
CA GLU A 198 -1.45 -0.07 31.56
C GLU A 198 -1.31 -1.59 31.57
N LEU A 199 -2.10 -2.32 30.76
CA LEU A 199 -2.00 -3.78 30.63
C LEU A 199 -0.69 -4.21 29.97
N ILE A 200 -0.28 -3.53 28.90
CA ILE A 200 1.00 -3.80 28.21
C ILE A 200 2.17 -3.56 29.17
N GLN A 201 2.11 -2.47 29.95
CA GLN A 201 3.12 -2.16 30.94
C GLN A 201 3.15 -3.21 32.06
N ALA A 202 1.99 -3.64 32.55
CA ALA A 202 1.89 -4.70 33.55
C ALA A 202 2.44 -6.05 33.04
N GLU A 203 2.23 -6.38 31.75
CA GLU A 203 2.81 -7.56 31.12
C GLU A 203 4.34 -7.44 31.01
N GLN A 204 4.85 -6.29 30.57
CA GLN A 204 6.29 -6.04 30.50
C GLN A 204 6.96 -6.12 31.88
N ASP A 205 6.35 -5.57 32.91
CA ASP A 205 6.85 -5.61 34.29
C ASP A 205 6.87 -7.03 34.87
N GLN A 206 6.00 -7.95 34.40
CA GLN A 206 6.04 -9.37 34.78
C GLN A 206 7.21 -10.14 34.17
N PHE A 207 7.75 -9.68 33.03
CA PHE A 207 8.86 -10.34 32.34
C PHE A 207 10.25 -9.75 32.70
N LEU A 208 10.30 -8.65 33.46
CA LEU A 208 11.56 -8.04 33.91
C LEU A 208 11.96 -8.54 35.31
N PRO A 209 13.24 -8.85 35.55
CA PRO A 209 13.72 -9.18 36.90
C PRO A 209 13.55 -7.96 37.83
N ALA A 210 13.06 -8.21 39.04
CA ALA A 210 12.79 -7.18 40.05
C ALA A 210 14.01 -6.26 40.26
N GLY A 211 13.94 -5.02 39.74
CA GLY A 211 14.99 -4.01 39.94
C GLY A 211 15.24 -3.04 38.77
N SER A 212 14.65 -3.22 37.59
CA SER A 212 14.75 -2.22 36.52
C SER A 212 13.62 -1.19 36.63
N ASN A 213 13.94 0.01 37.12
CA ASN A 213 13.00 1.14 37.08
C ASN A 213 12.72 1.54 35.63
N SER A 214 11.51 1.28 35.16
CA SER A 214 10.97 1.85 33.92
C SER A 214 10.75 3.34 34.15
N GLU A 215 11.60 4.20 33.59
CA GLU A 215 11.38 5.65 33.60
C GLU A 215 10.06 5.96 32.88
N ILE A 216 9.07 6.42 33.65
CA ILE A 216 7.79 6.91 33.13
C ILE A 216 8.10 8.14 32.28
N LEU A 217 7.98 8.00 30.96
CA LEU A 217 8.01 9.13 30.05
C LEU A 217 6.77 10.00 30.34
N PRO A 218 6.92 11.31 30.58
CA PRO A 218 5.78 12.17 30.87
C PRO A 218 4.83 12.21 29.69
N ALA A 219 3.53 12.15 29.97
CA ALA A 219 2.46 12.34 29.01
C ALA A 219 2.70 13.64 28.23
N ILE A 220 3.00 13.52 26.94
CA ILE A 220 3.20 14.67 26.06
C ILE A 220 1.82 15.29 25.80
N ASP A 221 1.52 16.32 26.58
CA ASP A 221 0.36 17.16 26.39
C ASP A 221 0.55 18.02 25.12
N GLY A 222 -0.38 17.91 24.18
CA GLY A 222 -0.45 18.76 22.99
C GLY A 222 -0.56 18.03 21.65
N ALA A 223 -1.61 18.35 20.90
CA ALA A 223 -1.82 17.98 19.50
C ALA A 223 -0.64 18.44 18.63
N SER A 224 0.39 17.61 18.54
CA SER A 224 1.60 17.89 17.75
C SER A 224 1.38 17.53 16.29
N MET A 225 1.91 18.36 15.38
CA MET A 225 2.06 17.95 13.99
C MET A 225 3.02 16.76 13.98
N ARG A 226 2.54 15.56 13.60
CA ARG A 226 3.42 14.39 13.46
C ARG A 226 4.53 14.72 12.46
N LYS A 227 5.76 14.88 12.97
CA LYS A 227 6.95 15.10 12.14
C LYS A 227 7.30 13.76 11.49
N SER A 228 7.02 13.59 10.20
CA SER A 228 7.50 12.43 9.46
C SER A 228 8.93 12.65 8.96
N SER A 229 9.71 11.57 8.89
CA SER A 229 11.04 11.64 8.30
C SER A 229 10.89 11.87 6.79
N ARG A 230 11.39 12.99 6.27
CA ARG A 230 11.33 13.30 4.82
C ARG A 230 12.30 12.45 3.98
N ARG A 231 12.86 11.39 4.56
CA ARG A 231 13.95 10.57 4.00
C ARG A 231 13.62 9.08 4.03
N PHE A 232 12.38 8.72 3.69
CA PHE A 232 12.00 7.33 3.48
C PHE A 232 12.34 6.85 2.07
N PRO A 233 12.93 5.64 1.88
CA PRO A 233 13.37 4.74 2.93
C PRO A 233 14.66 5.20 3.63
N SER A 234 14.77 4.92 4.93
CA SER A 234 16.01 5.13 5.67
C SER A 234 17.06 4.09 5.26
N LYS A 235 18.35 4.43 5.35
CA LYS A 235 19.44 3.51 4.97
C LYS A 235 19.48 2.25 5.84
N SER A 236 19.08 2.35 7.11
CA SER A 236 19.09 1.24 8.07
C SER A 236 18.08 0.16 7.72
N LEU A 237 16.98 0.52 7.05
CA LEU A 237 15.94 -0.44 6.68
C LEU A 237 16.31 -1.30 5.47
N ALA A 238 17.37 -0.97 4.72
CA ALA A 238 17.84 -1.71 3.55
C ALA A 238 16.74 -1.99 2.49
N LEU A 239 15.70 -1.16 2.43
CA LEU A 239 14.61 -1.23 1.46
C LEU A 239 15.07 -0.69 0.09
N ARG A 240 14.70 -1.37 -0.99
CA ARG A 240 14.90 -0.88 -2.36
C ARG A 240 13.54 -0.76 -3.03
N LEU A 241 13.10 0.48 -3.28
CA LEU A 241 11.76 0.72 -3.79
C LEU A 241 11.50 -0.07 -5.09
N PRO A 242 10.33 -0.74 -5.21
CA PRO A 242 9.97 -1.53 -6.37
C PRO A 242 9.58 -0.64 -7.56
N GLN A 243 9.38 -1.27 -8.71
CA GLN A 243 8.73 -0.62 -9.84
C GLN A 243 7.25 -0.36 -9.51
N PHE A 244 6.72 0.77 -9.93
CA PHE A 244 5.32 1.14 -9.75
C PHE A 244 4.66 1.43 -11.11
N SER A 245 3.46 0.91 -11.30
CA SER A 245 2.52 1.32 -12.35
C SER A 245 1.28 1.88 -11.66
N LEU A 246 1.04 3.18 -11.84
CA LEU A 246 -0.10 3.90 -11.29
C LEU A 246 -1.10 4.16 -12.43
N CYS A 247 -2.36 3.78 -12.26
CA CYS A 247 -3.41 4.14 -13.20
C CYS A 247 -4.52 4.87 -12.47
N THR A 248 -5.00 5.99 -13.00
CA THR A 248 -6.15 6.70 -12.46
C THR A 248 -7.10 7.17 -13.56
N GLY A 249 -8.38 7.29 -13.21
CA GLY A 249 -9.37 7.89 -14.09
C GLY A 249 -9.30 9.42 -14.07
N VAL A 250 -9.46 10.08 -15.22
CA VAL A 250 -9.58 11.55 -15.29
C VAL A 250 -10.78 12.09 -14.50
N ASP A 251 -11.82 11.27 -14.31
CA ASP A 251 -13.00 11.61 -13.49
C ASP A 251 -12.84 11.19 -12.01
N SER A 252 -11.66 10.69 -11.62
CA SER A 252 -11.36 10.25 -10.26
C SER A 252 -10.69 11.37 -9.46
N GLU A 253 -11.22 11.68 -8.28
CA GLU A 253 -10.61 12.60 -7.31
C GLU A 253 -9.27 12.08 -6.76
N LEU A 254 -8.91 10.83 -7.06
CA LEU A 254 -7.67 10.20 -6.62
C LEU A 254 -6.46 10.53 -7.53
N THR A 255 -6.68 11.17 -8.68
CA THR A 255 -5.61 11.47 -9.66
C THR A 255 -4.55 12.43 -9.10
N GLU A 256 -4.95 13.45 -8.34
CA GLU A 256 -3.99 14.42 -7.79
C GLU A 256 -3.05 13.77 -6.76
N GLN A 257 -3.59 12.97 -5.83
CA GLN A 257 -2.79 12.25 -4.85
C GLN A 257 -1.89 11.17 -5.50
N ALA A 258 -2.35 10.50 -6.56
CA ALA A 258 -1.52 9.56 -7.32
C ALA A 258 -0.34 10.28 -8.01
N THR A 259 -0.60 11.44 -8.61
CA THR A 259 0.43 12.30 -9.22
C THR A 259 1.45 12.79 -8.19
N GLU A 260 0.98 13.20 -7.01
CA GLU A 260 1.88 13.58 -5.92
C GLU A 260 2.74 12.40 -5.45
N PHE A 261 2.12 11.23 -5.26
CA PHE A 261 2.81 10.02 -4.83
C PHE A 261 3.87 9.58 -5.83
N ARG A 262 3.58 9.60 -7.14
CA ARG A 262 4.56 9.35 -8.20
C ARG A 262 5.79 10.24 -8.06
N ARG A 263 5.58 11.55 -7.93
CA ARG A 263 6.66 12.54 -7.79
C ARG A 263 7.52 12.25 -6.55
N LEU A 264 6.88 11.87 -5.44
CA LEU A 264 7.58 11.53 -4.19
C LEU A 264 8.38 10.22 -4.31
N LEU A 265 7.82 9.20 -4.97
CA LEU A 265 8.51 7.94 -5.30
C LEU A 265 9.75 8.19 -6.14
N LEU A 266 9.63 8.90 -7.26
CA LEU A 266 10.75 9.23 -8.16
C LEU A 266 11.87 9.96 -7.42
N LYS A 267 11.51 10.99 -6.64
CA LYS A 267 12.47 11.72 -5.79
C LYS A 267 13.18 10.80 -4.80
N SER A 268 12.49 9.78 -4.30
CA SER A 268 13.07 8.80 -3.38
C SER A 268 14.03 7.84 -4.08
N ILE A 269 13.62 7.29 -5.22
CA ILE A 269 14.43 6.41 -6.06
C ILE A 269 15.71 7.11 -6.51
N GLU A 270 15.61 8.35 -7.00
CA GLU A 270 16.79 9.15 -7.35
C GLU A 270 17.76 9.32 -6.19
N ARG A 271 17.24 9.55 -4.97
CA ARG A 271 18.06 9.70 -3.77
C ARG A 271 18.77 8.39 -3.41
N GLN A 272 18.10 7.25 -3.55
CA GLN A 272 18.70 5.94 -3.35
C GLN A 272 19.82 5.69 -4.38
N ASN A 273 19.62 6.08 -5.64
CA ASN A 273 20.62 5.95 -6.70
C ASN A 273 21.84 6.89 -6.50
N LYS A 274 21.62 8.14 -6.08
CA LYS A 274 22.70 9.11 -5.81
C LYS A 274 23.62 8.69 -4.66
N THR A 275 23.10 7.92 -3.71
CA THR A 275 23.83 7.47 -2.50
C THR A 275 24.82 6.33 -2.79
N LYS A 276 24.75 5.66 -3.95
CA LYS A 276 25.70 4.60 -4.34
C LYS A 276 27.11 5.17 -4.56
N SER A 277 28.11 4.55 -3.93
CA SER A 277 29.53 4.93 -4.06
C SER A 277 30.01 4.87 -5.52
N PRO A 278 30.87 5.80 -5.99
CA PRO A 278 31.35 5.84 -7.37
C PRO A 278 32.03 4.55 -7.84
N ARG A 279 32.62 3.74 -6.94
CA ARG A 279 33.23 2.44 -7.31
C ARG A 279 32.23 1.36 -7.75
N PHE A 280 30.96 1.44 -7.32
CA PHE A 280 29.91 0.50 -7.74
C PHE A 280 29.14 0.96 -8.98
N ARG A 281 29.34 2.21 -9.42
CA ARG A 281 28.68 2.77 -10.63
C ARG A 281 29.19 2.16 -11.94
N GLU A 282 30.36 1.54 -11.94
CA GLU A 282 30.99 1.05 -13.15
C GLU A 282 30.52 -0.34 -13.57
N VAL A 283 30.12 -1.19 -12.62
CA VAL A 283 29.66 -2.57 -12.87
C VAL A 283 28.14 -2.64 -13.14
N GLU A 284 27.34 -1.74 -12.55
CA GLU A 284 25.87 -1.70 -12.78
C GLU A 284 25.45 -0.87 -14.02
N ARG A 285 26.40 -0.26 -14.75
CA ARG A 285 26.14 0.61 -15.91
C ARG A 285 25.41 -0.08 -17.09
N MET A 286 25.27 -1.41 -17.06
CA MET A 286 24.51 -2.20 -18.04
C MET A 286 23.02 -2.39 -17.69
N SER A 287 22.53 -1.91 -16.53
CA SER A 287 21.13 -2.14 -16.09
C SER A 287 20.43 -0.95 -15.42
N SER A 288 21.00 0.26 -15.44
CA SER A 288 20.35 1.42 -14.81
C SER A 288 19.17 1.89 -15.66
N LEU A 289 18.00 1.29 -15.43
CA LEU A 289 16.72 1.83 -15.87
C LEU A 289 16.61 3.29 -15.44
N ASN A 290 16.23 4.16 -16.38
CA ASN A 290 15.87 5.55 -16.09
C ASN A 290 14.85 5.56 -14.93
N PRO A 291 15.02 6.36 -13.86
CA PRO A 291 14.05 6.43 -12.76
C PRO A 291 12.61 6.63 -13.23
N GLU A 292 12.41 7.35 -14.33
CA GLU A 292 11.10 7.55 -14.96
C GLU A 292 10.46 6.23 -15.44
N HIS A 293 11.25 5.23 -15.81
CA HIS A 293 10.74 3.91 -16.19
C HIS A 293 10.41 3.02 -14.98
N LEU A 294 10.86 3.39 -13.77
CA LEU A 294 10.55 2.67 -12.54
C LEU A 294 9.20 3.09 -11.95
N VAL A 295 8.65 4.25 -12.35
CA VAL A 295 7.35 4.72 -11.87
C VAL A 295 6.53 5.26 -13.05
N LEU A 296 5.72 4.38 -13.62
CA LEU A 296 4.77 4.71 -14.69
C LEU A 296 3.50 5.29 -14.09
N GLN A 297 2.90 6.26 -14.78
CA GLN A 297 1.57 6.74 -14.48
C GLN A 297 0.80 6.93 -15.77
N ASP A 298 -0.39 6.33 -15.81
CA ASP A 298 -1.34 6.45 -16.90
C ASP A 298 -2.65 7.08 -16.40
N GLU A 299 -3.18 8.01 -17.17
CA GLU A 299 -4.48 8.64 -16.92
C GLU A 299 -5.45 8.23 -18.02
N VAL A 300 -6.61 7.73 -17.63
CA VAL A 300 -7.57 7.11 -18.56
C VAL A 300 -8.94 7.77 -18.47
N LYS A 301 -9.71 7.72 -19.56
CA LYS A 301 -11.06 8.30 -19.60
C LYS A 301 -11.99 7.62 -18.59
N GLY A 302 -12.92 8.38 -18.01
CA GLY A 302 -13.86 7.89 -17.00
C GLY A 302 -13.18 7.66 -15.65
N LEU A 303 -13.76 6.75 -14.85
CA LEU A 303 -13.17 6.33 -13.57
C LEU A 303 -11.95 5.44 -13.71
N GLY A 304 -11.70 4.85 -14.87
CA GLY A 304 -10.54 3.98 -15.09
C GLY A 304 -10.58 2.63 -14.36
N LEU A 305 -11.70 2.24 -13.74
CA LEU A 305 -11.81 0.98 -12.99
C LEU A 305 -11.50 -0.26 -13.84
N TRP A 306 -11.00 -1.32 -13.20
CA TRP A 306 -10.82 -2.66 -13.77
C TRP A 306 -12.14 -3.42 -13.75
N ASN A 307 -13.08 -2.98 -14.58
CA ASN A 307 -14.42 -3.55 -14.73
C ASN A 307 -14.52 -4.47 -15.97
N GLU A 308 -15.76 -4.83 -16.35
CA GLU A 308 -16.06 -5.68 -17.50
C GLU A 308 -15.98 -5.00 -18.88
N SER A 309 -15.85 -3.67 -18.94
CA SER A 309 -15.74 -2.94 -20.22
C SER A 309 -14.53 -3.40 -21.02
N ALA A 310 -14.63 -3.37 -22.36
CA ALA A 310 -13.55 -3.78 -23.24
C ALA A 310 -12.26 -2.99 -22.98
N GLU A 311 -12.39 -1.69 -22.73
CA GLU A 311 -11.27 -0.81 -22.41
C GLU A 311 -10.63 -1.19 -21.07
N ALA A 312 -11.42 -1.50 -20.04
CA ALA A 312 -10.89 -1.96 -18.77
C ALA A 312 -10.22 -3.34 -18.87
N ARG A 313 -10.78 -4.25 -19.67
CA ARG A 313 -10.16 -5.55 -19.92
C ARG A 313 -8.82 -5.41 -20.62
N GLN A 314 -8.72 -4.53 -21.60
CA GLN A 314 -7.45 -4.23 -22.26
C GLN A 314 -6.44 -3.66 -21.25
N ARG A 315 -6.82 -2.69 -20.42
CA ARG A 315 -5.93 -2.14 -19.39
C ARG A 315 -5.44 -3.18 -18.40
N MET A 316 -6.31 -4.08 -17.95
CA MET A 316 -5.92 -5.16 -17.05
C MET A 316 -4.97 -6.15 -17.75
N GLN A 317 -5.16 -6.41 -19.04
CA GLN A 317 -4.26 -7.21 -19.86
C GLN A 317 -2.88 -6.56 -20.00
N ASP A 318 -2.83 -5.26 -20.28
CA ASP A 318 -1.58 -4.48 -20.37
C ASP A 318 -0.85 -4.46 -19.02
N THR A 319 -1.60 -4.28 -17.93
CA THR A 319 -1.08 -4.38 -16.56
C THR A 319 -0.50 -5.76 -16.28
N ALA A 320 -1.17 -6.83 -16.71
CA ALA A 320 -0.69 -8.20 -16.53
C ALA A 320 0.61 -8.46 -17.30
N TYR A 321 0.74 -7.92 -18.52
CA TYR A 321 1.99 -8.00 -19.28
C TYR A 321 3.13 -7.23 -18.62
N TRP A 322 2.86 -6.02 -18.13
CA TRP A 322 3.84 -5.22 -17.38
C TRP A 322 4.31 -5.95 -16.11
N LEU A 323 3.38 -6.53 -15.34
CA LEU A 323 3.72 -7.34 -14.16
C LEU A 323 4.54 -8.57 -14.52
N ALA A 324 4.19 -9.26 -15.62
CA ALA A 324 4.94 -10.41 -16.09
C ALA A 324 6.37 -10.04 -16.49
N ASP A 325 6.57 -8.87 -17.10
CA ASP A 325 7.89 -8.35 -17.45
C ASP A 325 8.72 -8.00 -16.21
N ALA A 326 8.13 -7.26 -15.26
CA ALA A 326 8.80 -6.88 -14.02
C ALA A 326 9.16 -8.08 -13.12
N LEU A 327 8.51 -9.23 -13.29
CA LEU A 327 8.87 -10.48 -12.60
C LEU A 327 9.96 -11.28 -13.31
N ARG A 328 10.21 -11.04 -14.60
CA ARG A 328 11.32 -11.66 -15.34
C ARG A 328 12.66 -11.00 -15.00
N ASP A 329 12.69 -9.68 -15.00
CA ASP A 329 13.87 -8.82 -14.74
C ASP A 329 14.38 -8.90 -13.30
#